data_AF-A0A970U2N0-F1
#
_entry.id   AF-A0A970U2N0-F1
#
_cell.length_a   1.000
_cell.length_b   1.000
_cell.length_c   1.000
_cell.angle_alpha   90.00
_cell.angle_beta   90.00
_cell.angle_gamma   90.00
#
_symmetry.space_group_name_H-M   'P 1'
#
loop_
_entity.id
_entity.type
_entity.pdbx_description
1 polymer ?
#
loop_
_entity_poly.entity_id
_entity_poly.type
_entity_poly.pdbx_seq_one_letter_code
_entity_poly.pdbx_strand_id
1 'polypeptide(L)'
;MSVDTFVFYSILIVVIGLGVLAISRIIMYLTRNRIELYYWTYIAWMLAEIIFISFACTLFVWLIDGRKSDYFQIFSHTIFYSTAILFLPYSILWLYFDLKEKNVALEKIKKSLHLKSVVKVNGEEPNLINFPDDKGNLKLSVNADHLFYIEAADNYIKICYINKEKVSHFILRNSLKNIENLLTNSNLVRCHRSYMVNLAKVNVLRREKDGLYIELDAKSLPDIPVSKTYSNQVIQLFSDASM
;
A
#
# COMPACT_ATOMS: atom_id res chain seq x y z
N MET A 1 42.68 -43.07 -19.92
CA MET A 1 41.33 -42.88 -20.49
C MET A 1 41.53 -42.24 -21.86
N SER A 2 40.89 -42.73 -22.92
CA SER A 2 40.99 -42.10 -24.25
C SER A 2 40.31 -40.73 -24.24
N VAL A 3 40.77 -39.79 -25.07
CA VAL A 3 40.20 -38.42 -25.13
C VAL A 3 38.69 -38.47 -25.39
N ASP A 4 38.24 -39.40 -26.22
CA ASP A 4 36.83 -39.58 -26.57
C ASP A 4 35.97 -40.05 -25.38
N THR A 5 36.51 -40.88 -24.50
CA THR A 5 35.78 -41.33 -23.30
C THR A 5 35.63 -40.19 -22.29
N PHE A 6 36.65 -39.36 -22.11
CA PHE A 6 36.56 -38.17 -21.25
C PHE A 6 35.54 -37.15 -21.76
N VAL A 7 35.53 -36.87 -23.07
CA VAL A 7 34.55 -35.97 -23.69
C VAL A 7 33.13 -36.52 -23.52
N PHE A 8 32.94 -37.83 -23.72
CA PHE A 8 31.62 -38.46 -23.52
C PHE A 8 31.09 -38.30 -22.08
N TYR A 9 31.93 -38.56 -21.07
CA TYR A 9 31.52 -38.44 -19.67
C TYR A 9 31.24 -36.99 -19.24
N SER A 10 32.03 -36.03 -19.72
CA SER A 10 31.78 -34.61 -19.42
C SER A 10 30.45 -34.12 -20.01
N ILE A 11 30.11 -34.53 -21.23
CA ILE A 11 28.80 -34.24 -21.84
C ILE A 11 27.67 -34.89 -21.03
N LEU A 12 27.85 -36.14 -20.59
CA LEU A 12 26.85 -36.84 -19.80
C LEU A 12 26.55 -36.12 -18.47
N ILE A 13 27.58 -35.62 -17.77
CA ILE A 13 27.43 -34.85 -16.53
C ILE A 13 26.61 -33.59 -16.76
N VAL A 14 26.90 -32.85 -17.83
CA VAL A 14 26.18 -31.61 -18.15
C VAL A 14 24.71 -31.91 -18.45
N VAL A 15 24.42 -32.97 -19.21
CA VAL A 15 23.03 -33.38 -19.53
C VAL A 15 22.27 -33.79 -18.28
N ILE A 16 22.88 -34.56 -17.38
CA ILE A 16 22.27 -34.96 -16.11
C ILE A 16 21.99 -33.72 -15.24
N GLY A 17 22.95 -32.80 -15.13
CA GLY A 17 22.77 -31.56 -14.38
C GLY A 17 21.64 -30.69 -14.92
N LEU A 18 21.56 -30.52 -16.24
CA LEU A 18 20.46 -29.79 -16.89
C LEU A 18 19.11 -30.49 -16.71
N GLY A 19 19.08 -31.83 -16.74
CA GLY A 19 17.87 -32.62 -16.49
C GLY A 19 17.33 -32.44 -15.08
N VAL A 20 18.21 -32.46 -14.07
CA VAL A 20 17.85 -32.21 -12.66
C VAL A 20 17.26 -30.80 -12.49
N LEU A 21 17.87 -29.79 -13.11
CA LEU A 21 17.35 -28.42 -13.09
C LEU A 21 15.96 -28.33 -13.75
N ALA A 22 15.76 -28.96 -14.90
CA ALA A 22 14.48 -28.96 -15.59
C ALA A 22 13.37 -29.62 -14.73
N ILE A 23 13.67 -30.77 -14.11
CA ILE A 23 12.72 -31.47 -13.23
C ILE A 23 12.38 -30.63 -11.99
N SER A 24 13.40 -30.04 -11.34
CA SER A 24 13.23 -29.13 -10.20
C SER A 24 12.29 -27.95 -10.53
N ARG A 25 12.46 -27.35 -11.72
CA ARG A 25 11.59 -26.26 -12.20
C ARG A 25 10.18 -26.71 -12.52
N ILE A 26 9.99 -27.89 -13.09
CA ILE A 26 8.67 -28.47 -13.37
C ILE A 26 7.92 -28.73 -12.04
N ILE A 27 8.60 -29.29 -11.03
CA ILE A 27 8.02 -29.52 -9.70
C ILE A 27 7.60 -28.20 -9.05
N MET A 28 8.43 -27.16 -9.14
CA MET A 28 8.11 -25.83 -8.62
C MET A 28 6.88 -25.23 -9.33
N TYR A 29 6.77 -25.38 -10.65
CA TYR A 29 5.61 -24.91 -11.41
C TYR A 29 4.32 -25.63 -11.01
N LEU A 30 4.37 -26.94 -10.83
CA LEU A 30 3.21 -27.75 -10.41
C LEU A 30 2.77 -27.43 -8.96
N THR A 31 3.73 -27.14 -8.09
CA THR A 31 3.48 -26.87 -6.66
C THR A 31 3.03 -25.42 -6.40
N ARG A 32 3.21 -24.52 -7.37
CA ARG A 32 2.85 -23.10 -7.28
C ARG A 32 1.39 -22.83 -6.91
N ASN A 33 0.47 -23.72 -7.26
CA ASN A 33 -0.97 -23.57 -6.95
C ASN A 33 -1.38 -24.09 -5.56
N ARG A 34 -0.47 -24.73 -4.81
CA ARG A 34 -0.77 -25.34 -3.50
C ARG A 34 -0.06 -24.68 -2.33
N ILE A 35 1.03 -23.95 -2.59
CA ILE A 35 1.85 -23.30 -1.56
C ILE A 35 1.95 -21.81 -1.90
N GLU A 36 1.54 -20.94 -0.99
CA GLU A 36 1.83 -19.51 -1.10
C GLU A 36 3.36 -19.35 -0.99
N LEU A 37 4.00 -19.06 -2.13
CA LEU A 37 5.45 -18.97 -2.23
C LEU A 37 5.96 -17.72 -1.50
N TYR A 38 6.24 -17.87 -0.21
CA TYR A 38 6.95 -16.86 0.58
C TYR A 38 8.44 -16.87 0.22
N TYR A 39 9.11 -15.72 0.33
CA TYR A 39 10.53 -15.54 -0.07
C TYR A 39 11.48 -16.62 0.51
N TRP A 40 11.22 -17.06 1.74
CA TRP A 40 12.02 -18.10 2.40
C TRP A 40 11.85 -19.50 1.81
N THR A 41 10.66 -19.83 1.30
CA THR A 41 10.42 -21.14 0.65
C THR A 41 11.23 -21.26 -0.63
N TYR A 42 11.41 -20.17 -1.36
CA TYR A 42 12.24 -20.11 -2.57
C TYR A 42 13.74 -20.28 -2.26
N ILE A 43 14.23 -19.62 -1.20
CA ILE A 43 15.63 -19.78 -0.75
C ILE A 43 15.89 -21.22 -0.32
N ALA A 44 14.98 -21.82 0.47
CA ALA A 44 15.12 -23.21 0.89
C ALA A 44 15.16 -24.18 -0.30
N TRP A 45 14.33 -23.92 -1.33
CA TRP A 45 14.31 -24.73 -2.55
C TRP A 45 15.61 -24.61 -3.34
N MET A 46 16.15 -23.39 -3.46
CA MET A 46 17.44 -23.15 -4.13
C MET A 46 18.59 -23.89 -3.43
N LEU A 47 18.62 -23.86 -2.09
CA LEU A 47 19.63 -24.58 -1.32
C LEU A 47 19.53 -26.10 -1.52
N ALA A 48 18.30 -26.64 -1.52
CA ALA A 48 18.07 -28.06 -1.78
C ALA A 48 18.55 -28.47 -3.18
N GLU A 49 18.32 -27.63 -4.20
CA GLU A 49 18.78 -27.85 -5.57
C GLU A 49 20.31 -27.88 -5.67
N ILE A 50 21.01 -26.95 -5.02
CA ILE A 50 22.48 -26.91 -4.98
C ILE A 50 23.04 -28.17 -4.32
N ILE A 51 22.47 -28.61 -3.20
CA ILE A 51 22.88 -29.83 -2.49
C ILE A 51 22.68 -31.06 -3.37
N PHE A 52 21.53 -31.16 -4.03
CA PHE A 52 21.19 -32.31 -4.86
C PHE A 52 22.10 -32.44 -6.09
N ILE A 53 22.37 -31.32 -6.78
CA ILE A 53 23.30 -31.28 -7.91
C ILE A 53 24.72 -31.65 -7.46
N SER A 54 25.17 -31.08 -6.34
CA SER A 54 26.52 -31.35 -5.81
C SER A 54 26.70 -32.81 -5.42
N PHE A 55 25.68 -33.42 -4.80
CA PHE A 55 25.67 -34.83 -4.46
C PHE A 55 25.68 -35.71 -5.71
N ALA A 56 24.81 -35.43 -6.70
CA ALA A 56 24.72 -36.21 -7.94
C ALA A 56 26.01 -36.16 -8.75
N CYS A 57 26.60 -34.98 -8.94
CA CYS A 57 27.86 -34.80 -9.64
C CYS A 57 29.02 -35.50 -8.93
N THR A 58 29.11 -35.39 -7.60
CA THR A 58 30.18 -36.03 -6.81
C THR A 58 30.05 -37.55 -6.85
N LEU A 59 28.83 -38.10 -6.72
CA LEU A 59 28.58 -39.52 -6.82
C LEU A 59 28.93 -40.07 -8.21
N PHE A 60 28.64 -39.30 -9.27
CA PHE A 60 28.95 -39.67 -10.64
C PHE A 60 30.46 -39.70 -10.92
N VAL A 61 31.20 -38.69 -10.47
CA VAL A 61 32.67 -38.65 -10.58
C VAL A 61 33.30 -39.79 -9.78
N TRP A 62 32.80 -40.05 -8.57
CA TRP A 62 33.27 -41.14 -7.72
C TRP A 62 33.05 -42.53 -8.32
N LEU A 63 31.93 -42.73 -9.03
CA LEU A 63 31.61 -43.98 -9.72
C LEU A 63 32.56 -44.25 -10.91
N ILE A 64 32.98 -43.21 -11.62
CA ILE A 64 33.83 -43.32 -12.82
C ILE A 64 35.31 -43.45 -12.47
N ASP A 65 35.80 -42.72 -11.47
CA ASP A 65 37.24 -42.61 -11.17
C ASP A 65 37.78 -43.78 -10.31
N GLY A 66 36.94 -44.77 -10.00
CA GLY A 66 37.37 -46.00 -9.34
C GLY A 66 38.00 -45.77 -7.95
N ARG A 67 37.54 -44.77 -7.20
CA ARG A 67 37.99 -44.40 -5.84
C ARG A 67 39.44 -43.88 -5.72
N LYS A 68 40.03 -43.29 -6.77
CA LYS A 68 41.41 -42.78 -6.71
C LYS A 68 41.57 -41.34 -6.22
N SER A 69 40.50 -40.56 -6.21
CA SER A 69 40.55 -39.13 -5.86
C SER A 69 39.88 -38.82 -4.52
N ASP A 70 40.46 -37.88 -3.77
CA ASP A 70 39.94 -37.43 -2.47
C ASP A 70 38.56 -36.79 -2.60
N TYR A 71 37.55 -37.44 -2.02
CA TYR A 71 36.13 -37.06 -2.08
C TYR A 71 35.87 -35.60 -1.65
N PHE A 72 36.58 -35.14 -0.63
CA PHE A 72 36.34 -33.84 0.01
C PHE A 72 36.74 -32.65 -0.87
N GLN A 73 37.80 -32.79 -1.68
CA GLN A 73 38.26 -31.73 -2.57
C GLN A 73 37.34 -31.57 -3.78
N ILE A 74 36.92 -32.69 -4.40
CA ILE A 74 36.02 -32.68 -5.57
C ILE A 74 34.65 -32.12 -5.19
N PHE A 75 34.16 -32.46 -3.99
CA PHE A 75 32.88 -31.95 -3.48
C PHE A 75 32.89 -30.43 -3.30
N SER A 76 33.94 -29.89 -2.68
CA SER A 76 34.08 -28.44 -2.45
C SER A 76 34.15 -27.65 -3.76
N HIS A 77 34.89 -28.15 -4.76
CA HIS A 77 34.96 -27.52 -6.07
C HIS A 77 33.60 -27.56 -6.80
N THR A 78 32.92 -28.70 -6.75
CA THR A 78 31.60 -28.89 -7.40
C THR A 78 30.56 -27.93 -6.84
N ILE A 79 30.49 -27.78 -5.51
CA ILE A 79 29.60 -26.81 -4.86
C ILE A 79 29.88 -25.38 -5.33
N PHE A 80 31.16 -24.99 -5.40
CA PHE A 80 31.54 -23.64 -5.81
C PHE A 80 31.10 -23.35 -7.24
N TYR A 81 31.37 -24.26 -8.18
CA TYR A 81 30.96 -24.11 -9.58
C TYR A 81 29.44 -24.14 -9.77
N SER A 82 28.73 -25.05 -9.09
CA SER A 82 27.26 -25.11 -9.14
C SER A 82 26.62 -23.83 -8.59
N THR A 83 27.16 -23.29 -7.50
CA THR A 83 26.70 -22.01 -6.93
C THR A 83 26.96 -20.87 -7.90
N ALA A 84 28.15 -20.78 -8.49
CA ALA A 84 28.51 -19.72 -9.43
C ALA A 84 27.63 -19.73 -10.71
N ILE A 85 27.35 -20.92 -11.25
CA ILE A 85 26.49 -21.11 -12.43
C ILE A 85 25.04 -20.69 -12.14
N LEU A 86 24.52 -21.01 -10.96
CA LEU A 86 23.14 -20.70 -10.59
C LEU A 86 22.98 -19.24 -10.14
N PHE A 87 24.01 -18.64 -9.52
CA PHE A 87 23.92 -17.29 -8.98
C PHE A 87 23.49 -16.25 -10.04
N LEU A 88 24.07 -16.30 -11.24
CA LEU A 88 23.75 -15.37 -12.33
C LEU A 88 22.27 -15.41 -12.77
N PRO A 89 21.71 -16.54 -13.22
CA PRO A 89 20.31 -16.59 -13.65
C PRO A 89 19.33 -16.30 -12.51
N TYR A 90 19.64 -16.69 -11.27
CA TYR A 90 18.79 -16.39 -10.12
C TYR A 90 18.80 -14.90 -9.77
N SER A 91 19.95 -14.22 -9.87
CA SER A 91 20.07 -12.77 -9.68
C SER A 91 19.28 -12.00 -10.75
N ILE A 92 19.37 -12.42 -12.02
CA ILE A 92 18.61 -11.82 -13.13
C ILE A 92 17.10 -11.99 -12.91
N LEU A 93 16.63 -13.17 -12.50
CA LEU A 93 15.23 -13.42 -12.19
C LEU A 93 14.75 -12.55 -11.03
N TRP A 94 15.54 -12.44 -9.96
CA TRP A 94 15.22 -11.60 -8.82
C TRP A 94 15.10 -10.12 -9.21
N LEU A 95 16.06 -9.61 -9.99
CA LEU A 95 16.01 -8.24 -10.52
C LEU A 95 14.79 -8.03 -11.42
N TYR A 96 14.46 -8.98 -12.29
CA TYR A 96 13.28 -8.91 -13.14
C TYR A 96 11.98 -8.82 -12.34
N PHE A 97 11.84 -9.62 -11.27
CA PHE A 97 10.67 -9.56 -10.40
C PHE A 97 10.56 -8.23 -9.67
N ASP A 98 11.66 -7.72 -9.09
CA ASP A 98 11.69 -6.40 -8.43
C ASP A 98 11.31 -5.28 -9.40
N LEU A 99 11.86 -5.29 -10.63
CA LEU A 99 11.51 -4.32 -11.66
C LEU A 99 10.04 -4.43 -12.08
N LYS A 100 9.50 -5.64 -12.19
CA LYS A 100 8.09 -5.87 -12.54
C LYS A 100 7.15 -5.35 -11.45
N GLU A 101 7.45 -5.63 -10.18
CA GLU A 101 6.66 -5.12 -9.06
C GLU A 101 6.66 -3.59 -9.01
N LYS A 102 7.84 -2.98 -9.20
CA LYS A 102 7.97 -1.51 -9.28
C LYS A 102 7.21 -0.92 -10.46
N ASN A 103 7.26 -1.54 -11.64
CA ASN A 103 6.51 -1.08 -12.82
C ASN A 103 4.99 -1.16 -12.58
N VAL A 104 4.50 -2.23 -11.97
CA VAL A 104 3.07 -2.36 -11.60
C VAL A 104 2.68 -1.30 -10.56
N ALA A 105 3.53 -1.01 -9.59
CA ALA A 105 3.30 0.07 -8.63
C ALA A 105 3.25 1.44 -9.31
N LEU A 106 4.16 1.71 -10.26
CA LEU A 106 4.19 2.93 -11.06
C LEU A 106 2.93 3.08 -11.92
N GLU A 107 2.44 2.00 -12.54
CA GLU A 107 1.19 2.05 -13.32
C GLU A 107 -0.02 2.36 -12.44
N LYS A 108 -0.10 1.79 -11.23
CA LYS A 108 -1.16 2.13 -10.26
C LYS A 108 -1.14 3.61 -9.90
N ILE A 109 0.05 4.17 -9.65
CA ILE A 109 0.23 5.60 -9.36
C ILE A 109 -0.18 6.44 -10.57
N LYS A 110 0.33 6.15 -11.78
CA LYS A 110 -0.04 6.86 -13.02
C LYS A 110 -1.54 6.83 -13.26
N LYS A 111 -2.20 5.68 -13.07
CA LYS A 111 -3.65 5.55 -13.21
C LYS A 111 -4.40 6.42 -12.19
N SER A 112 -3.95 6.45 -10.93
CA SER A 112 -4.54 7.33 -9.91
C SER A 112 -4.34 8.81 -10.23
N LEU A 113 -3.18 9.20 -10.79
CA LEU A 113 -2.89 10.57 -11.23
C LEU A 113 -3.74 10.95 -12.44
N HIS A 114 -3.88 10.07 -13.44
CA HIS A 114 -4.74 10.29 -14.60
C HIS A 114 -6.22 10.38 -14.23
N LEU A 115 -6.70 9.55 -13.30
CA LEU A 115 -8.05 9.69 -12.76
C LEU A 115 -8.22 11.05 -12.07
N LYS A 116 -7.23 11.47 -11.25
CA LYS A 116 -7.26 12.77 -10.60
C LYS A 116 -7.21 13.94 -11.60
N SER A 117 -6.49 13.80 -12.71
CA SER A 117 -6.41 14.83 -13.76
C SER A 117 -7.67 14.87 -14.63
N VAL A 118 -8.26 13.71 -14.99
CA VAL A 118 -9.51 13.65 -15.75
C VAL A 118 -10.67 14.19 -14.92
N VAL A 119 -10.70 13.92 -13.61
CA VAL A 119 -11.68 14.55 -12.70
C VAL A 119 -11.47 16.07 -12.64
N LYS A 120 -10.21 16.57 -12.57
CA LYS A 120 -9.92 18.01 -12.66
C LYS A 120 -10.34 18.66 -13.99
N VAL A 121 -10.40 17.91 -15.10
CA VAL A 121 -10.77 18.43 -16.43
C VAL A 121 -12.29 18.48 -16.63
N ASN A 122 -13.08 17.69 -15.89
CA ASN A 122 -14.54 17.68 -15.98
C ASN A 122 -15.26 18.72 -15.09
N GLY A 123 -14.55 19.76 -14.61
CA GLY A 123 -15.18 20.94 -14.01
C GLY A 123 -15.69 20.80 -12.58
N GLU A 124 -15.63 19.61 -11.97
CA GLU A 124 -15.87 19.43 -10.54
C GLU A 124 -14.55 19.03 -9.88
N GLU A 125 -13.85 20.01 -9.29
CA GLU A 125 -12.79 19.68 -8.35
C GLU A 125 -13.43 18.87 -7.22
N PRO A 126 -12.99 17.62 -6.95
CA PRO A 126 -13.46 16.93 -5.78
C PRO A 126 -12.89 17.75 -4.62
N ASN A 127 -13.77 18.47 -3.94
CA ASN A 127 -13.43 19.44 -2.91
C ASN A 127 -12.93 18.68 -1.67
N LEU A 128 -11.79 18.01 -1.79
CA LEU A 128 -11.25 17.09 -0.80
C LEU A 128 -10.55 17.88 0.30
N ILE A 129 -11.12 17.82 1.49
CA ILE A 129 -10.59 18.40 2.71
C ILE A 129 -9.68 17.38 3.38
N ASN A 130 -8.42 17.78 3.55
CA ASN A 130 -7.38 16.96 4.17
C ASN A 130 -7.25 17.32 5.65
N PHE A 131 -7.31 16.31 6.51
CA PHE A 131 -7.17 16.43 7.96
C PHE A 131 -5.84 15.80 8.42
N PRO A 132 -4.79 16.62 8.61
CA PRO A 132 -3.54 16.17 9.18
C PRO A 132 -3.63 16.04 10.71
N ASP A 133 -2.86 15.09 11.25
CA ASP A 133 -2.58 14.95 12.68
C ASP A 133 -1.73 16.14 13.19
N ASP A 134 -1.58 16.28 14.50
CA ASP A 134 -0.74 17.30 15.17
C ASP A 134 0.73 17.30 14.66
N LYS A 135 1.19 16.14 14.14
CA LYS A 135 2.53 15.96 13.54
C LYS A 135 2.60 16.23 12.04
N GLY A 136 1.53 16.71 11.40
CA GLY A 136 1.45 16.97 9.97
C GLY A 136 1.22 15.74 9.08
N ASN A 137 1.10 14.55 9.65
CA ASN A 137 0.81 13.34 8.88
C ASN A 137 -0.68 13.31 8.48
N LEU A 138 -0.98 13.17 7.18
CA LEU A 138 -2.35 13.06 6.68
C LEU A 138 -3.01 11.77 7.21
N LYS A 139 -4.09 11.90 7.99
CA LYS A 139 -4.82 10.77 8.59
C LYS A 139 -6.18 10.53 7.93
N LEU A 140 -6.84 11.58 7.47
CA LEU A 140 -8.16 11.51 6.87
C LEU A 140 -8.26 12.50 5.70
N SER A 141 -8.87 12.06 4.60
CA SER A 141 -9.24 12.93 3.47
C SER A 141 -10.70 12.66 3.16
N VAL A 142 -11.54 13.70 3.22
CA VAL A 142 -13.00 13.61 3.05
C VAL A 142 -13.42 14.64 2.01
N ASN A 143 -14.41 14.32 1.18
CA ASN A 143 -15.03 15.34 0.33
C ASN A 143 -15.77 16.38 1.20
N ALA A 144 -15.62 17.67 0.92
CA ALA A 144 -16.30 18.77 1.58
C ALA A 144 -17.82 18.56 1.53
N ASP A 145 -18.34 18.05 0.42
CA ASP A 145 -19.78 17.77 0.26
C ASP A 145 -20.28 16.65 1.18
N HIS A 146 -19.36 15.87 1.75
CA HIS A 146 -19.69 14.77 2.64
C HIS A 146 -19.43 15.12 4.11
N LEU A 147 -18.93 16.32 4.39
CA LEU A 147 -18.59 16.78 5.73
C LEU A 147 -19.72 17.66 6.30
N PHE A 148 -20.22 17.31 7.48
CA PHE A 148 -21.29 18.05 8.14
C PHE A 148 -20.76 19.06 9.16
N TYR A 149 -20.04 18.56 10.17
CA TYR A 149 -19.49 19.38 11.24
C TYR A 149 -18.26 18.73 11.88
N ILE A 150 -17.54 19.54 12.64
CA ILE A 150 -16.40 19.15 13.46
C ILE A 150 -16.66 19.62 14.88
N GLU A 151 -16.55 18.69 15.82
CA GLU A 151 -16.72 18.92 17.26
C GLU A 151 -15.38 18.82 17.97
N ALA A 152 -15.13 19.70 18.94
CA ALA A 152 -13.98 19.60 19.83
C ALA A 152 -14.27 18.62 20.98
N ALA A 153 -13.35 17.69 21.20
CA ALA A 153 -13.33 16.74 22.30
C ALA A 153 -11.97 16.80 23.00
N ASP A 154 -11.80 17.77 23.90
CA ASP A 154 -10.55 18.06 24.62
C ASP A 154 -9.34 18.29 23.69
N ASN A 155 -8.42 17.32 23.61
CA ASN A 155 -7.23 17.34 22.76
C ASN A 155 -7.45 16.69 21.40
N TYR A 156 -8.69 16.34 21.10
CA TYR A 156 -9.11 15.70 19.87
C TYR A 156 -10.21 16.50 19.20
N ILE A 157 -10.35 16.30 17.90
CA ILE A 157 -11.51 16.71 17.12
C ILE A 157 -12.26 15.47 16.63
N LYS A 158 -13.57 15.58 16.62
CA LYS A 158 -14.48 14.57 16.07
C LYS A 158 -15.07 15.12 14.78
N ILE A 159 -14.69 14.50 13.67
CA ILE A 159 -15.09 14.88 12.32
C ILE A 159 -16.31 14.03 11.95
N CYS A 160 -17.44 14.68 11.67
CA CYS A 160 -18.69 14.02 11.29
C CYS A 160 -18.88 14.08 9.77
N TYR A 161 -18.88 12.92 9.11
CA TYR A 161 -18.97 12.82 7.66
C TYR A 161 -19.84 11.65 7.20
N ILE A 162 -20.32 11.68 5.96
CA ILE A 162 -21.05 10.56 5.35
C ILE A 162 -20.10 9.61 4.63
N ASN A 163 -20.25 8.31 4.93
CA ASN A 163 -19.51 7.23 4.30
C ASN A 163 -20.50 6.16 3.84
N LYS A 164 -20.60 5.92 2.53
CA LYS A 164 -21.53 4.95 1.94
C LYS A 164 -22.95 5.08 2.51
N GLU A 165 -23.47 6.32 2.50
CA GLU A 165 -24.81 6.69 2.98
C GLU A 165 -25.04 6.61 4.51
N LYS A 166 -24.02 6.26 5.30
CA LYS A 166 -24.11 6.25 6.77
C LYS A 166 -23.29 7.39 7.37
N VAL A 167 -23.85 8.08 8.36
CA VAL A 167 -23.13 9.06 9.18
C VAL A 167 -22.07 8.33 9.99
N SER A 168 -20.82 8.74 9.83
CA SER A 168 -19.65 8.19 10.51
C SER A 168 -18.89 9.31 11.23
N HIS A 169 -18.18 8.94 12.30
CA HIS A 169 -17.34 9.85 13.06
C HIS A 169 -15.90 9.39 13.04
N PHE A 170 -14.97 10.31 12.80
CA PHE A 170 -13.54 10.06 12.91
C PHE A 170 -12.92 10.97 13.96
N ILE A 171 -12.14 10.39 14.87
CA ILE A 171 -11.48 11.13 15.94
C ILE A 171 -10.01 11.32 15.57
N LEU A 172 -9.54 12.56 15.61
CA LEU A 172 -8.17 12.94 15.26
C LEU A 172 -7.60 13.83 16.36
N ARG A 173 -6.33 13.63 16.73
CA ARG A 173 -5.63 14.52 17.66
C ARG A 173 -5.27 15.81 16.92
N ASN A 174 -6.09 16.83 17.10
CA ASN A 174 -5.86 18.16 16.57
C ASN A 174 -6.71 19.17 17.35
N SER A 175 -6.51 20.47 17.13
CA SER A 175 -7.35 21.53 17.71
C SER A 175 -8.22 22.19 16.64
N LEU A 176 -9.43 22.64 17.02
CA LEU A 176 -10.30 23.38 16.11
C LEU A 176 -9.62 24.62 15.53
N LYS A 177 -8.79 25.33 16.32
CA LYS A 177 -8.05 26.52 15.88
C LYS A 177 -7.05 26.18 14.77
N ASN A 178 -6.38 25.04 14.87
CA ASN A 178 -5.43 24.61 13.84
C ASN A 178 -6.17 24.23 12.54
N ILE A 179 -7.30 23.53 12.65
CA ILE A 179 -8.14 23.21 11.50
C ILE A 179 -8.72 24.48 10.84
N GLU A 180 -9.19 25.44 11.63
CA GLU A 180 -9.69 26.73 11.15
C GLU A 180 -8.64 27.46 10.32
N ASN A 181 -7.39 27.53 10.80
CA ASN A 181 -6.29 28.13 10.03
C ASN A 181 -5.97 27.37 8.74
N LEU A 182 -5.97 26.03 8.79
CA LEU A 182 -5.72 25.18 7.62
C LEU A 182 -6.81 25.32 6.55
N LEU A 183 -8.04 25.61 6.95
CA LEU A 183 -9.23 25.56 6.12
C LEU A 183 -9.88 26.94 5.90
N THR A 184 -9.07 28.02 5.97
CA THR A 184 -9.51 29.43 5.85
C THR A 184 -10.29 29.72 4.55
N ASN A 185 -10.04 28.97 3.48
CA ASN A 185 -10.69 29.16 2.16
C ASN A 185 -11.82 28.14 1.88
N SER A 186 -12.31 27.45 2.90
CA SER A 186 -13.37 26.43 2.75
C SER A 186 -14.70 26.91 3.30
N ASN A 187 -15.80 26.23 2.96
CA ASN A 187 -17.14 26.51 3.48
C ASN A 187 -17.33 26.10 4.95
N LEU A 188 -16.25 25.77 5.67
CA LEU A 188 -16.28 25.43 7.08
C LEU A 188 -16.13 26.70 7.93
N VAL A 189 -17.14 26.97 8.74
CA VAL A 189 -17.20 28.17 9.56
C VAL A 189 -17.38 27.80 11.01
N ARG A 190 -16.62 28.48 11.86
CA ARG A 190 -16.72 28.31 13.31
C ARG A 190 -17.99 28.96 13.83
N CYS A 191 -18.89 28.16 14.38
CA CYS A 191 -20.17 28.62 14.93
C CYS A 191 -20.18 28.62 16.48
N HIS A 192 -19.30 27.83 17.10
CA HIS A 192 -19.17 27.76 18.55
C HIS A 192 -17.70 27.56 18.95
N ARG A 193 -17.37 27.76 20.24
CA ARG A 193 -16.03 27.46 20.75
C ARG A 193 -15.65 25.98 20.53
N SER A 194 -16.65 25.09 20.54
CA SER A 194 -16.51 23.64 20.40
C SER A 194 -17.05 23.07 19.08
N TYR A 195 -17.59 23.89 18.18
CA TYR A 195 -18.19 23.42 16.93
C TYR A 195 -17.78 24.27 15.73
N MET A 196 -17.52 23.58 14.62
CA MET A 196 -17.33 24.15 13.29
C MET A 196 -18.25 23.42 12.32
N VAL A 197 -18.98 24.16 11.49
CA VAL A 197 -20.04 23.62 10.63
C VAL A 197 -19.75 23.91 9.17
N ASN A 198 -20.15 23.01 8.28
CA ASN A 198 -20.13 23.27 6.85
C ASN A 198 -21.38 24.04 6.44
N LEU A 199 -21.23 25.29 5.99
CA LEU A 199 -22.34 26.15 5.59
C LEU A 199 -23.12 25.58 4.40
N ALA A 200 -22.46 24.83 3.51
CA ALA A 200 -23.11 24.22 2.35
C ALA A 200 -24.06 23.06 2.70
N LYS A 201 -24.12 22.66 3.99
CA LYS A 201 -24.99 21.58 4.50
C LYS A 201 -26.01 22.07 5.54
N VAL A 202 -26.11 23.38 5.69
CA VAL A 202 -27.07 24.01 6.60
C VAL A 202 -28.39 24.15 5.85
N ASN A 203 -29.43 23.53 6.40
CA ASN A 203 -30.77 23.61 5.85
C ASN A 203 -31.49 24.85 6.38
N VAL A 204 -31.52 25.02 7.70
CA VAL A 204 -32.28 26.07 8.37
C VAL A 204 -31.51 26.61 9.58
N LEU A 205 -31.51 27.94 9.74
CA LEU A 205 -31.10 28.63 10.96
C LEU A 205 -32.33 28.88 11.83
N ARG A 206 -32.39 28.25 13.01
CA ARG A 206 -33.50 28.40 13.96
C ARG A 206 -33.10 29.33 15.09
N ARG A 207 -33.87 30.40 15.29
CA ARG A 207 -33.67 31.33 16.41
C ARG A 207 -34.71 31.07 17.49
N GLU A 208 -34.26 30.61 18.65
CA GLU A 208 -35.09 30.37 19.83
C GLU A 208 -34.82 31.40 20.92
N LYS A 209 -35.65 31.38 21.98
CA LYS A 209 -35.48 32.28 23.14
C LYS A 209 -34.14 32.08 23.85
N ASP A 210 -33.56 30.87 23.75
CA ASP A 210 -32.34 30.46 24.46
C ASP A 210 -31.05 30.54 23.61
N GLY A 211 -31.17 30.77 22.28
CA GLY A 211 -30.01 30.81 21.39
C GLY A 211 -30.35 30.68 19.91
N LEU A 212 -29.30 30.66 19.09
CA LEU A 212 -29.37 30.37 17.66
C LEU A 212 -28.87 28.95 17.43
N TYR A 213 -29.63 28.15 16.68
CA TYR A 213 -29.34 26.76 16.37
C TYR A 213 -29.28 26.53 14.86
N ILE A 214 -28.40 25.64 14.44
CA ILE A 214 -28.21 25.25 13.04
C ILE A 214 -28.75 23.84 12.84
N GLU A 215 -29.71 23.70 11.93
CA GLU A 215 -30.26 22.43 11.50
C GLU A 215 -29.57 22.01 10.19
N LEU A 216 -28.98 20.81 10.17
CA LEU A 216 -28.24 20.26 9.03
C LEU A 216 -29.17 19.44 8.12
N ASP A 217 -28.81 19.30 6.84
CA ASP A 217 -29.61 18.59 5.82
C ASP A 217 -29.98 17.14 6.19
N ALA A 218 -29.21 16.49 7.07
CA ALA A 218 -29.49 15.14 7.52
C ALA A 218 -30.29 15.15 8.83
N LYS A 219 -31.59 14.81 8.77
CA LYS A 219 -32.54 14.69 9.91
C LYS A 219 -32.10 13.79 11.08
N SER A 220 -31.01 13.04 10.93
CA SER A 220 -30.45 12.17 11.98
C SER A 220 -29.32 12.83 12.78
N LEU A 221 -28.97 14.09 12.49
CA LEU A 221 -27.90 14.82 13.17
C LEU A 221 -28.47 15.73 14.28
N PRO A 222 -27.71 15.94 15.37
CA PRO A 222 -28.10 16.87 16.42
C PRO A 222 -28.03 18.33 15.93
N ASP A 223 -28.93 19.17 16.45
CA ASP A 223 -28.90 20.62 16.23
C ASP A 223 -27.63 21.23 16.84
N ILE A 224 -26.93 22.06 16.07
CA ILE A 224 -25.65 22.65 16.51
C ILE A 224 -25.91 24.04 17.11
N PRO A 225 -25.53 24.29 18.38
CA PRO A 225 -25.70 25.60 19.00
C PRO A 225 -24.67 26.61 18.46
N VAL A 226 -25.10 27.84 18.20
CA VAL A 226 -24.25 28.96 17.80
C VAL A 226 -24.06 29.90 18.98
N SER A 227 -22.80 30.24 19.28
CA SER A 227 -22.53 31.19 20.37
C SER A 227 -22.92 32.61 19.96
N LYS A 228 -23.26 33.46 20.96
CA LYS A 228 -23.58 34.88 20.75
C LYS A 228 -22.47 35.67 20.07
N THR A 229 -21.21 35.26 20.24
CA THR A 229 -20.05 35.93 19.62
C THR A 229 -19.97 35.63 18.12
N TYR A 230 -20.31 34.39 17.72
CA TYR A 230 -20.22 33.94 16.33
C TYR A 230 -21.54 34.10 15.56
N SER A 231 -22.66 34.42 16.22
CA SER A 231 -23.97 34.50 15.58
C SER A 231 -24.03 35.51 14.44
N ASN A 232 -23.45 36.70 14.62
CA ASN A 232 -23.48 37.75 13.59
C ASN A 232 -22.67 37.33 12.35
N GLN A 233 -21.52 36.70 12.56
CA GLN A 233 -20.65 36.21 11.48
C GLN A 233 -21.32 35.08 10.69
N VAL A 234 -21.93 34.10 11.37
CA VAL A 234 -22.62 32.98 10.73
C VAL A 234 -23.81 33.46 9.90
N ILE A 235 -24.60 34.42 10.42
CA ILE A 235 -25.77 34.96 9.70
C ILE A 235 -25.34 35.69 8.40
N GLN A 236 -24.28 36.50 8.47
CA GLN A 236 -23.75 37.19 7.29
C GLN A 236 -23.26 36.18 6.24
N LEU A 237 -22.41 35.23 6.63
CA LEU A 237 -21.87 34.23 5.71
C LEU A 237 -22.94 33.33 5.10
N PHE A 238 -23.99 33.01 5.86
CA PHE A 238 -25.13 32.24 5.33
C PHE A 238 -25.93 33.04 4.31
N SER A 239 -26.12 34.34 4.55
CA SER A 239 -26.82 35.22 3.61
C SER A 239 -26.04 35.37 2.30
N ASP A 240 -24.72 35.59 2.38
CA ASP A 240 -23.82 35.70 1.23
C ASP A 240 -23.73 34.39 0.42
N ALA A 241 -23.81 33.23 1.07
CA ALA A 241 -23.79 31.92 0.42
C ALA A 241 -25.14 31.53 -0.22
N SER A 242 -26.23 32.24 0.11
CA SER A 242 -27.59 31.99 -0.39
C SER A 242 -28.03 32.90 -1.54
N MET A 243 -27.20 33.89 -1.91
CA MET A 243 -27.36 34.74 -3.10
C MET A 243 -26.63 34.17 -4.30
#